data_AF-A0A7Y5NF17-F1
#
_entry.id   AF-A0A7Y5NF17-F1
#
_cell.length_a   1.000
_cell.length_b   1.000
_cell.length_c   1.000
_cell.angle_alpha   90.00
_cell.angle_beta   90.00
_cell.angle_gamma   90.00
#
_symmetry.space_group_name_H-M   'P 1'
#
loop_
_entity.id
_entity.type
_entity.pdbx_description
1 polymer ?
#
loop_
_entity_poly.entity_id
_entity_poly.type
_entity_poly.pdbx_seq_one_letter_code
_entity_poly.pdbx_strand_id
1 'polypeptide(L)'
;MKPLECQHEPAVLRAFKTGNWNDFTQAHFQSCALCQERAEIGRWLQAFAAQTDQEAPRTAYGPIWLKAQFQSRQRAEKQVLRPLRIFRTAAEILAALAFLAVSLLSWPLLKTRLADFSIAALGNSPAILMSFLGLLFLFATFFFTVNSFAQED
;
A
#
# COMPACT_ATOMS: atom_id res chain seq x y z
N MET A 1 -23.99 -41.13 23.19
CA MET A 1 -23.33 -40.16 22.29
C MET A 1 -24.36 -39.72 21.26
N LYS A 2 -24.70 -38.42 21.22
CA LYS A 2 -25.67 -37.86 20.28
C LYS A 2 -24.95 -37.71 18.93
N PRO A 3 -25.44 -38.30 17.82
CA PRO A 3 -24.79 -38.12 16.52
C PRO A 3 -24.71 -36.63 16.20
N LEU A 4 -23.53 -36.15 15.80
CA LEU A 4 -23.27 -34.73 15.53
C LEU A 4 -23.93 -34.25 14.22
N GLU A 5 -24.28 -35.19 13.35
CA GLU A 5 -24.85 -34.92 12.03
C GLU A 5 -26.10 -35.79 11.80
N CYS A 6 -27.13 -35.15 11.25
CA CYS A 6 -28.34 -35.82 10.81
C CYS A 6 -28.26 -36.03 9.29
N GLN A 7 -28.36 -37.27 8.81
CA GLN A 7 -28.28 -37.58 7.38
C GLN A 7 -29.38 -36.91 6.54
N HIS A 8 -30.55 -36.64 7.14
CA HIS A 8 -31.70 -36.02 6.45
C HIS A 8 -31.78 -34.51 6.65
N GLU A 9 -30.82 -33.92 7.36
CA GLU A 9 -30.74 -32.48 7.57
C GLU A 9 -30.83 -31.63 6.29
N PRO A 10 -30.11 -31.92 5.19
CA PRO A 10 -30.19 -31.07 4.00
C PRO A 10 -31.58 -31.09 3.35
N ALA A 11 -32.31 -32.20 3.46
CA ALA A 11 -33.68 -32.31 2.94
C ALA A 11 -34.66 -31.49 3.79
N VAL A 12 -34.53 -31.56 5.12
CA VAL A 12 -35.36 -30.80 6.07
C VAL A 12 -35.07 -29.31 6.00
N LEU A 13 -33.79 -28.90 5.91
CA LEU A 13 -33.43 -27.49 5.76
C LEU A 13 -33.88 -26.91 4.43
N ARG A 14 -33.89 -27.71 3.35
CA ARG A 14 -34.44 -27.26 2.06
C ARG A 14 -35.94 -27.04 2.16
N ALA A 15 -36.68 -28.00 2.73
CA ALA A 15 -38.12 -27.89 2.98
C ALA A 15 -38.45 -26.68 3.86
N PHE A 16 -37.65 -26.44 4.90
CA PHE A 16 -37.77 -25.27 5.78
C PHE A 16 -37.55 -23.95 5.03
N LYS A 17 -36.55 -23.87 4.15
CA LYS A 17 -36.28 -22.65 3.35
C LYS A 17 -37.32 -22.37 2.27
N THR A 18 -37.84 -23.42 1.61
CA THR A 18 -38.79 -23.27 0.50
C THR A 18 -40.25 -23.31 0.94
N GLY A 19 -40.52 -23.69 2.19
CA GLY A 19 -41.87 -23.95 2.70
C GLY A 19 -42.50 -25.25 2.16
N ASN A 20 -41.77 -26.02 1.35
CA ASN A 20 -42.30 -27.23 0.72
C ASN A 20 -42.02 -28.46 1.59
N TRP A 21 -43.01 -28.86 2.39
CA TRP A 21 -42.95 -30.02 3.27
C TRP A 21 -43.55 -31.25 2.61
N ASN A 22 -42.90 -32.40 2.80
CA ASN A 22 -43.48 -33.70 2.50
C ASN A 22 -43.70 -34.45 3.82
N ASP A 23 -44.56 -35.47 3.80
CA ASP A 23 -44.96 -36.20 5.02
C ASP A 23 -43.74 -36.76 5.78
N PHE A 24 -42.71 -37.18 5.05
CA PHE A 24 -41.46 -37.70 5.61
C PHE A 24 -40.62 -36.61 6.29
N THR A 25 -40.41 -35.46 5.66
CA THR A 25 -39.59 -34.36 6.20
C THR A 25 -40.29 -33.68 7.36
N GLN A 26 -41.62 -33.61 7.33
CA GLN A 26 -42.42 -33.10 8.44
C GLN A 26 -42.35 -34.04 9.66
N ALA A 27 -42.54 -35.36 9.47
CA ALA A 27 -42.42 -36.34 10.55
C ALA A 27 -40.99 -36.40 11.14
N HIS A 28 -39.97 -36.32 10.29
CA HIS A 28 -38.58 -36.28 10.73
C HIS A 28 -38.27 -34.99 11.51
N PHE A 29 -38.77 -33.84 11.06
CA PHE A 29 -38.57 -32.57 11.75
C PHE A 29 -39.15 -32.59 13.18
N GLN A 30 -40.31 -33.21 13.39
CA GLN A 30 -40.92 -33.31 14.72
C GLN A 30 -40.18 -34.26 15.68
N SER A 31 -39.46 -35.25 15.14
CA SER A 31 -38.73 -36.25 15.95
C SER A 31 -37.25 -35.91 16.15
N CYS A 32 -36.64 -35.09 15.29
CA CYS A 32 -35.21 -34.79 15.31
C CYS A 32 -34.90 -33.45 15.97
N ALA A 33 -34.36 -33.49 17.20
CA ALA A 33 -33.97 -32.29 17.95
C ALA A 33 -32.90 -31.43 17.24
N LEU A 34 -31.97 -32.05 16.49
CA LEU A 34 -30.93 -31.31 15.76
C LEU A 34 -31.51 -30.44 14.64
N CYS A 35 -32.49 -30.97 13.92
CA CYS A 35 -33.17 -30.23 12.85
C CYS A 35 -34.03 -29.08 13.41
N GLN A 36 -34.64 -29.27 14.58
CA GLN A 36 -35.41 -28.23 15.26
C GLN A 36 -34.52 -27.07 15.72
N GLU A 37 -33.39 -27.38 16.37
CA GLU A 37 -32.41 -26.40 16.83
C GLU A 37 -31.86 -25.58 15.66
N ARG A 38 -31.45 -26.23 14.56
CA ARG A 38 -30.98 -25.52 13.36
C ARG A 38 -32.07 -24.68 12.70
N ALA A 39 -33.32 -25.13 12.70
CA ALA A 39 -34.44 -24.33 12.18
C ALA A 39 -34.77 -23.13 13.07
N GLU A 40 -34.59 -23.23 14.38
CA GLU A 40 -34.74 -22.11 15.32
C GLU A 40 -33.66 -21.05 15.10
N ILE A 41 -32.39 -21.48 14.98
CA ILE A 41 -31.28 -20.59 14.60
C ILE A 41 -31.57 -19.93 13.25
N GLY A 42 -32.05 -20.70 12.27
CA GLY A 42 -32.44 -20.20 10.96
C GLY A 42 -33.55 -19.14 11.02
N ARG A 43 -34.59 -19.35 11.83
CA ARG A 43 -35.66 -18.36 12.06
C ARG A 43 -35.13 -17.10 12.71
N TRP A 44 -34.28 -17.24 13.72
CA TRP A 44 -33.66 -16.10 14.40
C TRP A 44 -32.81 -15.27 13.44
N LEU A 45 -31.97 -15.91 12.62
CA LEU A 45 -31.17 -15.25 11.58
C LEU A 45 -32.03 -14.51 10.55
N GLN A 46 -33.14 -15.12 10.09
CA GLN A 46 -34.06 -14.49 9.16
C GLN A 46 -34.75 -13.26 9.78
N ALA A 47 -35.19 -13.35 11.04
CA ALA A 47 -35.78 -12.23 11.76
C ALA A 47 -34.76 -11.11 11.98
N PHE A 48 -33.53 -11.45 12.35
CA PHE A 48 -32.44 -10.51 12.53
C PHE A 48 -32.06 -9.79 11.23
N ALA A 49 -31.97 -10.53 10.11
CA ALA A 49 -31.71 -9.95 8.80
C ALA A 49 -32.84 -8.99 8.38
N ALA A 50 -34.10 -9.35 8.63
CA ALA A 50 -35.24 -8.48 8.33
C ALA A 50 -35.26 -7.19 9.15
N GLN A 51 -34.83 -7.22 10.42
CA GLN A 51 -34.64 -6.02 11.25
C GLN A 51 -33.48 -5.17 10.75
N THR A 52 -32.34 -5.80 10.46
CA THR A 52 -31.13 -5.08 9.98
C THR A 52 -31.36 -4.38 8.64
N ASP A 53 -32.18 -4.96 7.76
CA ASP A 53 -32.59 -4.36 6.49
C ASP A 53 -33.48 -3.11 6.66
N GLN A 54 -34.12 -2.94 7.83
CA GLN A 54 -34.93 -1.76 8.16
C GLN A 54 -34.09 -0.67 8.82
N GLU A 55 -33.11 -1.03 9.67
CA GLU A 55 -32.33 -0.08 10.45
C GLU A 55 -31.24 0.67 9.66
N ALA A 56 -30.78 0.15 8.52
CA ALA A 56 -29.64 0.73 7.80
C ALA A 56 -29.98 1.12 6.35
N PRO A 57 -29.74 2.38 5.93
CA PRO A 57 -29.78 2.73 4.53
C PRO A 57 -28.72 1.91 3.78
N ARG A 58 -29.16 0.98 2.92
CA ARG A 58 -28.32 0.15 2.03
C ARG A 58 -27.26 0.96 1.25
N THR A 59 -27.45 2.28 1.11
CA THR A 59 -26.60 3.20 0.35
C THR A 59 -25.26 3.53 1.03
N ALA A 60 -25.08 3.27 2.34
CA ALA A 60 -23.88 3.71 3.06
C ALA A 60 -22.75 2.66 3.16
N TYR A 61 -23.01 1.38 2.90
CA TYR A 61 -22.02 0.31 3.10
C TYR A 61 -20.99 0.21 1.98
N GLY A 62 -21.42 0.38 0.73
CA GLY A 62 -20.55 0.35 -0.45
C GLY A 62 -19.33 1.27 -0.36
N PRO A 63 -19.50 2.57 -0.07
CA PRO A 63 -18.36 3.50 -0.02
C PRO A 63 -17.41 3.23 1.14
N ILE A 64 -17.91 2.77 2.31
CA ILE A 64 -17.06 2.45 3.46
C ILE A 64 -16.18 1.23 3.17
N TRP A 65 -16.76 0.17 2.60
CA TRP A 65 -16.04 -1.04 2.21
C TRP A 65 -15.03 -0.76 1.10
N LEU A 66 -15.43 0.02 0.09
CA LEU A 66 -14.55 0.40 -1.01
C LEU A 66 -13.36 1.22 -0.49
N LYS A 67 -13.61 2.17 0.42
CA LYS A 67 -12.56 2.97 1.06
C LYS A 67 -11.60 2.09 1.86
N ALA A 68 -12.11 1.12 2.62
CA ALA A 68 -11.29 0.17 3.37
C ALA A 68 -10.39 -0.66 2.43
N GLN A 69 -10.94 -1.10 1.28
CA GLN A 69 -10.21 -1.88 0.30
C GLN A 69 -9.16 -1.06 -0.47
N PHE A 70 -9.45 0.21 -0.77
CA PHE A 70 -8.44 1.12 -1.32
C PHE A 70 -7.31 1.38 -0.33
N GLN A 71 -7.62 1.58 0.95
CA GLN A 71 -6.60 1.77 1.97
C GLN A 71 -5.73 0.53 2.19
N SER A 72 -6.29 -0.68 2.10
CA SER A 72 -5.50 -1.91 2.20
C SER A 72 -4.55 -2.08 1.01
N ARG A 73 -4.99 -1.76 -0.21
CA ARG A 73 -4.15 -1.78 -1.42
C ARG A 73 -3.01 -0.76 -1.36
N GLN A 74 -3.31 0.47 -0.96
CA GLN A 74 -2.26 1.50 -0.80
C GLN A 74 -1.23 1.12 0.27
N ARG A 75 -1.63 0.41 1.34
CA ARG A 75 -0.69 -0.09 2.36
C ARG A 75 0.21 -1.18 1.81
N ALA A 76 -0.30 -2.05 0.92
CA ALA A 76 0.51 -3.06 0.24
C ALA A 76 1.52 -2.42 -0.73
N GLU A 77 1.10 -1.42 -1.51
CA GLU A 77 1.98 -0.69 -2.43
C GLU A 77 3.08 0.09 -1.68
N LYS A 78 2.73 0.75 -0.58
CA LYS A 78 3.71 1.45 0.26
C LYS A 78 4.74 0.53 0.90
N GLN A 79 4.45 -0.77 1.07
CA GLN A 79 5.44 -1.74 1.55
C GLN A 79 6.48 -2.07 0.47
N VAL A 80 6.10 -2.05 -0.80
CA VAL A 80 7.03 -2.28 -1.93
C VAL A 80 8.00 -1.11 -2.13
N LEU A 81 7.60 0.12 -1.78
CA LEU A 81 8.43 1.33 -1.94
C LEU A 81 9.40 1.60 -0.78
N ARG A 82 9.27 0.89 0.35
CA ARG A 82 10.20 1.03 1.50
C ARG A 82 11.67 0.80 1.15
N PRO A 83 12.08 -0.27 0.44
CA PRO A 83 13.48 -0.47 0.08
C PRO A 83 14.02 0.64 -0.81
N LEU A 84 13.19 1.19 -1.71
CA LEU A 84 13.59 2.25 -2.64
C LEU A 84 14.00 3.53 -1.91
N ARG A 85 13.31 3.87 -0.81
CA ARG A 85 13.64 5.03 0.04
C ARG A 85 15.00 4.88 0.75
N ILE A 86 15.38 3.66 1.12
CA ILE A 86 16.67 3.36 1.76
C ILE A 86 17.81 3.52 0.74
N PHE A 87 17.63 2.98 -0.47
CA PHE A 87 18.62 3.16 -1.54
C PHE A 87 18.80 4.63 -1.93
N ARG A 88 17.71 5.41 -1.93
CA ARG A 88 17.77 6.86 -2.19
C ARG A 88 18.65 7.59 -1.17
N THR A 89 18.37 7.41 0.12
CA THR A 89 19.14 8.07 1.19
C THR A 89 20.61 7.62 1.17
N ALA A 90 20.89 6.35 0.89
CA ALA A 90 22.25 5.86 0.73
C ALA A 90 22.98 6.50 -0.47
N ALA A 91 22.30 6.65 -1.61
CA ALA A 91 22.87 7.27 -2.81
C ALA A 91 23.18 8.76 -2.60
N GLU A 92 22.27 9.51 -1.95
CA GLU A 92 22.48 10.93 -1.64
C GLU A 92 23.69 11.13 -0.70
N ILE A 93 23.82 10.30 0.34
CA ILE A 93 24.97 10.35 1.26
C ILE A 93 26.28 10.02 0.53
N LEU A 94 26.29 8.99 -0.32
CA LEU A 94 27.46 8.62 -1.10
C LEU A 94 27.88 9.72 -2.07
N ALA A 95 26.93 10.37 -2.75
CA ALA A 95 27.21 11.48 -3.64
C ALA A 95 27.80 12.68 -2.88
N ALA A 96 27.25 13.03 -1.72
CA ALA A 96 27.78 14.11 -0.88
C ALA A 96 29.21 13.81 -0.38
N LEU A 97 29.47 12.57 0.05
CA LEU A 97 30.80 12.14 0.48
C LEU A 97 31.81 12.16 -0.67
N ALA A 98 31.43 11.67 -1.85
CA ALA A 98 32.28 11.70 -3.04
C ALA A 98 32.64 13.15 -3.42
N PHE A 99 31.66 14.06 -3.39
CA PHE A 99 31.88 15.47 -3.67
C PHE A 99 32.84 16.13 -2.67
N LEU A 100 32.67 15.85 -1.38
CA LEU A 100 33.57 16.34 -0.33
C LEU A 100 34.99 15.77 -0.50
N ALA A 101 35.11 14.48 -0.78
CA ALA A 101 36.40 13.83 -0.98
C ALA A 101 37.16 14.43 -2.18
N VAL A 102 36.48 14.57 -3.33
CA VAL A 102 37.05 15.22 -4.52
C VAL A 102 37.47 16.65 -4.21
N SER A 103 36.65 17.42 -3.49
CA SER A 103 36.96 18.80 -3.11
C SER A 103 38.20 18.89 -2.22
N LEU A 104 38.34 17.99 -1.25
CA LEU A 104 39.50 17.91 -0.36
C LEU A 104 40.78 17.49 -1.10
N LEU A 105 40.67 16.51 -2.00
CA LEU A 105 41.80 16.01 -2.81
C LEU A 105 42.28 17.01 -3.86
N SER A 106 41.38 17.84 -4.38
CA SER A 106 41.71 18.88 -5.37
C SER A 106 42.16 20.20 -4.75
N TRP A 107 42.00 20.38 -3.44
CA TRP A 107 42.49 21.54 -2.68
C TRP A 107 43.97 21.91 -2.89
N PRO A 108 44.95 20.97 -2.87
CA PRO A 108 46.35 21.32 -3.10
C PRO A 108 46.64 21.80 -4.53
N LEU A 109 45.95 21.23 -5.53
CA LEU A 109 46.02 21.67 -6.93
C LEU A 109 45.37 23.04 -7.12
N LEU A 110 44.31 23.34 -6.35
CA LEU A 110 43.66 24.64 -6.35
C LEU A 110 44.56 25.71 -5.72
N LYS A 111 45.25 25.39 -4.61
CA LYS A 111 46.19 26.31 -3.94
C LYS A 111 47.33 26.76 -4.85
N THR A 112 47.91 25.87 -5.64
CA THR A 112 48.99 26.24 -6.56
C THR A 112 48.47 27.12 -7.70
N ARG A 113 47.29 26.80 -8.24
CA ARG A 113 46.63 27.63 -9.27
C ARG A 113 46.17 29.00 -8.75
N LEU A 114 45.77 29.10 -7.49
CA LEU A 114 45.41 30.34 -6.80
C LEU A 114 46.63 31.18 -6.44
N ALA A 115 47.77 30.57 -6.13
CA ALA A 115 49.02 31.28 -5.88
C ALA A 115 49.57 31.94 -7.18
N ASP A 116 49.37 31.28 -8.33
CA ASP A 116 49.70 31.82 -9.66
C ASP A 116 48.58 32.70 -10.27
N PHE A 117 47.49 32.93 -9.53
CA PHE A 117 46.31 33.65 -10.01
C PHE A 117 46.55 35.17 -9.99
N SER A 118 47.22 35.67 -11.03
CA SER A 118 47.24 37.09 -11.34
C SER A 118 45.91 37.51 -11.96
N ILE A 119 45.42 38.71 -11.62
CA ILE A 119 44.15 39.28 -12.08
C ILE A 119 44.12 39.44 -13.63
N ALA A 120 45.28 39.40 -14.28
CA ALA A 120 45.44 39.39 -15.73
C ALA A 120 45.05 38.05 -16.40
N ALA A 121 45.05 36.93 -15.66
CA ALA A 121 44.76 35.58 -16.19
C ALA A 121 43.26 35.26 -16.28
N LEU A 122 42.39 36.08 -15.68
CA LEU A 122 40.93 36.00 -15.83
C LEU A 122 40.45 36.34 -17.25
N GLY A 123 41.31 36.97 -18.07
CA GLY A 123 40.91 37.52 -19.36
C GLY A 123 40.61 36.51 -20.46
N ASN A 124 41.14 35.27 -20.44
CA ASN A 124 40.89 34.35 -21.57
C ASN A 124 41.24 32.86 -21.38
N SER A 125 41.41 32.35 -20.15
CA SER A 125 41.84 30.95 -19.98
C SER A 125 40.66 29.97 -19.98
N PRO A 126 40.49 29.11 -21.02
CA PRO A 126 39.34 28.21 -21.13
C PRO A 126 39.29 27.16 -20.02
N ALA A 127 40.41 26.87 -19.36
CA ALA A 127 40.48 25.92 -18.26
C ALA A 127 39.68 26.34 -17.01
N ILE A 128 39.61 27.65 -16.72
CA ILE A 128 38.86 28.16 -15.57
C ILE A 128 37.36 28.11 -15.87
N LEU A 129 36.98 28.51 -17.08
CA LEU A 129 35.60 28.42 -17.55
C LEU A 129 35.11 26.97 -17.56
N MET A 130 35.90 26.02 -18.02
CA MET A 130 35.54 24.60 -18.04
C MET A 130 35.41 24.01 -16.63
N SER A 131 36.21 24.45 -15.67
CA SER A 131 36.11 24.00 -14.28
C SER A 131 34.84 24.55 -13.60
N PHE A 132 34.53 25.83 -13.82
CA PHE A 132 33.28 26.43 -13.34
C PHE A 132 32.05 25.81 -13.99
N LEU A 133 32.09 25.58 -15.32
CA LEU A 133 31.02 24.90 -16.06
C LEU A 133 30.82 23.46 -15.56
N GLY A 134 31.89 22.72 -15.28
CA GLY A 134 31.80 21.37 -14.73
C GLY A 134 31.12 21.34 -13.36
N LEU A 135 31.46 22.29 -12.49
CA LEU A 135 30.87 22.39 -11.15
C LEU A 135 29.41 22.83 -11.21
N LEU A 136 29.08 23.77 -12.09
CA LEU A 136 27.72 24.24 -12.34
C LEU A 136 26.87 23.14 -13.00
N PHE A 137 27.44 22.34 -13.89
CA PHE A 137 26.76 21.20 -14.52
C PHE A 137 26.50 20.06 -13.52
N LEU A 138 27.45 19.75 -12.63
CA LEU A 138 27.23 18.80 -11.53
C LEU A 138 26.16 19.32 -10.56
N PHE A 139 26.17 20.61 -10.24
CA PHE A 139 25.15 21.22 -9.39
C PHE A 139 23.77 21.23 -10.07
N ALA A 140 23.71 21.54 -11.36
CA ALA A 140 22.46 21.57 -12.13
C ALA A 140 21.88 20.18 -12.33
N THR A 141 22.71 19.17 -12.60
CA THR A 141 22.25 17.77 -12.70
C THR A 141 21.79 17.23 -11.36
N PHE A 142 22.46 17.57 -10.27
CA PHE A 142 22.00 17.28 -8.91
C PHE A 142 20.65 17.96 -8.62
N PHE A 143 20.52 19.26 -8.92
CA PHE A 143 19.29 20.00 -8.67
C PHE A 143 18.13 19.50 -9.55
N PHE A 144 18.40 19.20 -10.82
CA PHE A 144 17.41 18.67 -11.75
C PHE A 144 16.94 17.27 -11.37
N THR A 145 17.85 16.39 -10.94
CA THR A 145 17.48 15.07 -10.42
C THR A 145 16.77 15.15 -9.07
N VAL A 146 17.08 16.11 -8.20
CA VAL A 146 16.29 16.29 -6.97
C VAL A 146 14.88 16.79 -7.30
N ASN A 147 14.75 17.70 -8.26
CA ASN A 147 13.49 18.38 -8.57
C ASN A 147 12.55 17.53 -9.45
N SER A 148 13.07 16.76 -10.42
CA SER A 148 12.24 15.90 -11.28
C SER A 148 11.51 14.82 -10.49
N PHE A 149 12.13 14.33 -9.42
CA PHE A 149 11.54 13.29 -8.56
C PHE A 149 10.66 13.87 -7.45
N ALA A 150 10.69 15.18 -7.19
CA ALA A 150 9.74 15.84 -6.28
C ALA A 150 8.38 16.07 -6.96
N GLN A 151 8.32 15.98 -8.29
CA GLN A 151 7.10 16.22 -9.07
C GLN A 151 6.26 14.94 -9.29
N GLU A 152 6.76 13.78 -8.88
CA GLU A 152 6.08 12.48 -8.98
C GLU A 152 5.37 12.05 -7.67
N ASP A 153 5.55 12.78 -6.57
CA ASP A 153 4.84 12.60 -5.28
C ASP A 153 3.62 13.56 -5.16
#